data_AF-A0AAW9CWD0-F1
#
_entry.id   AF-A0AAW9CWD0-F1
#
_cell.length_a   1.000
_cell.length_b   1.000
_cell.length_c   1.000
_cell.angle_alpha   90.00
_cell.angle_beta   90.00
_cell.angle_gamma   90.00
#
_symmetry.space_group_name_H-M   'P 1'
#
loop_
_entity.id
_entity.type
_entity.pdbx_description
1 polymer ?
#
loop_
_entity_poly.entity_id
_entity_poly.type
_entity_poly.pdbx_seq_one_letter_code
_entity_poly.pdbx_strand_id
1 'polypeptide(L)'
;MKGSSEGLKQGFAYRAEGYWKSWYGDAEVRAASRLLEMADRDTAIEILSALFTRICIWGLEALRMECPRCELASAVVISTRHAGPRADLTLVEICDACFRGTMSGSEARVAVIGLVDRHPRSEIVEAVEALLIRIKALGREALRRRCCAYRD
;
A
#
# COMPACT_ATOMS: atom_id res chain seq x y z
N MET A 1 23.11 -14.77 -4.43
CA MET A 1 21.97 -14.59 -3.49
C MET A 1 20.76 -13.82 -4.08
N LYS A 2 20.57 -13.71 -5.42
CA LYS A 2 19.42 -13.00 -6.01
C LYS A 2 18.06 -13.73 -5.91
N GLY A 3 18.06 -15.06 -5.78
CA GLY A 3 16.81 -15.85 -5.72
C GLY A 3 16.02 -15.69 -4.41
N SER A 4 16.69 -15.31 -3.32
CA SER A 4 16.05 -15.15 -2.01
C SER A 4 15.22 -13.87 -1.92
N SER A 5 15.75 -12.74 -2.39
CA SER A 5 15.06 -11.45 -2.30
C SER A 5 13.84 -11.35 -3.23
N GLU A 6 13.91 -11.92 -4.43
CA GLU A 6 12.77 -11.93 -5.35
C GLU A 6 11.60 -12.79 -4.81
N GLY A 7 11.93 -13.93 -4.19
CA GLY A 7 10.93 -14.77 -3.50
C GLY A 7 10.23 -14.03 -2.35
N LEU A 8 10.97 -13.24 -1.56
CA LEU A 8 10.39 -12.39 -0.51
C LEU A 8 9.45 -11.33 -1.10
N LYS A 9 9.88 -10.63 -2.16
CA LYS A 9 9.06 -9.61 -2.83
C LYS A 9 7.76 -10.17 -3.38
N GLN A 10 7.85 -11.28 -4.10
CA GLN A 10 6.67 -11.90 -4.70
C GLN A 10 5.75 -12.50 -3.63
N GLY A 11 6.33 -13.15 -2.61
CA GLY A 11 5.57 -13.71 -1.49
C GLY A 11 4.81 -12.65 -0.69
N PHE A 12 5.40 -11.46 -0.50
CA PHE A 12 4.73 -10.35 0.17
C PHE A 12 3.64 -9.73 -0.72
N ALA A 13 3.94 -9.47 -1.99
CA ALA A 13 2.99 -8.91 -2.95
C ALA A 13 1.73 -9.77 -3.08
N TYR A 14 1.90 -11.09 -3.18
CA TYR A 14 0.79 -12.04 -3.25
C TYR A 14 -0.11 -12.01 -2.01
N ARG A 15 0.48 -11.86 -0.82
CA ARG A 15 -0.28 -11.73 0.43
C ARG A 15 -1.06 -10.41 0.47
N ALA A 16 -0.42 -9.29 0.15
CA ALA A 16 -1.08 -7.99 0.12
C ALA A 16 -2.25 -7.96 -0.88
N GLU A 17 -2.08 -8.58 -2.05
CA GLU A 17 -3.17 -8.74 -3.03
C GLU A 17 -4.30 -9.61 -2.47
N GLY A 18 -3.98 -10.73 -1.81
CA GLY A 18 -4.98 -11.55 -1.14
C GLY A 18 -5.75 -10.81 -0.05
N TYR A 19 -5.10 -9.90 0.70
CA TYR A 19 -5.79 -9.01 1.64
C TYR A 19 -6.75 -8.05 0.95
N TRP A 20 -6.28 -7.39 -0.11
CA TRP A 20 -7.11 -6.49 -0.91
C TRP A 20 -8.36 -7.22 -1.45
N LYS A 21 -8.19 -8.43 -1.98
CA LYS A 21 -9.27 -9.26 -2.52
C LYS A 21 -10.07 -10.01 -1.45
N SER A 22 -9.74 -9.85 -0.17
CA SER A 22 -10.35 -10.56 0.97
C SER A 22 -10.25 -12.09 0.89
N TRP A 23 -9.22 -12.61 0.22
CA TRP A 23 -8.90 -14.05 0.17
C TRP A 23 -8.26 -14.56 1.47
N TYR A 24 -7.63 -13.66 2.25
CA TYR A 24 -6.86 -14.03 3.44
C TYR A 24 -7.43 -13.52 4.77
N GLY A 25 -7.25 -14.36 5.80
CA GLY A 25 -7.61 -14.11 7.19
C GLY A 25 -6.49 -13.41 7.94
N ASP A 26 -6.55 -13.38 9.26
CA ASP A 26 -5.56 -12.65 10.07
C ASP A 26 -4.28 -13.49 10.29
N ALA A 27 -4.35 -14.81 10.06
CA ALA A 27 -3.21 -15.72 10.16
C ALA A 27 -2.11 -15.41 9.13
N GLU A 28 -2.49 -14.97 7.93
CA GLU A 28 -1.56 -14.62 6.86
C GLU A 28 -0.82 -13.29 7.10
N VAL A 29 -1.26 -12.46 8.07
CA VAL A 29 -0.66 -11.14 8.35
C VAL A 29 0.69 -11.36 8.99
N ARG A 30 0.75 -12.28 9.96
CA ARG A 30 1.98 -12.71 10.61
C ARG A 30 2.94 -13.32 9.61
N ALA A 31 2.43 -14.07 8.63
CA ALA A 31 3.27 -14.65 7.58
C ALA A 31 3.88 -13.58 6.66
N ALA A 32 3.16 -12.52 6.32
CA ALA A 32 3.69 -11.39 5.55
C ALA A 32 4.73 -10.60 6.35
N SER A 33 4.46 -10.37 7.64
CA SER A 33 5.37 -9.65 8.54
C SER A 33 6.71 -10.37 8.69
N ARG A 34 6.70 -11.71 8.82
CA ARG A 34 7.91 -12.54 8.80
C ARG A 34 8.75 -12.42 7.53
N LEU A 35 8.12 -12.23 6.36
CA LEU A 35 8.88 -12.01 5.11
C LEU A 35 9.65 -10.68 5.17
N LEU A 36 9.10 -9.67 5.82
CA LEU A 36 9.75 -8.38 6.00
C LEU A 36 10.84 -8.42 7.07
N GLU A 37 10.70 -9.25 8.11
CA GLU A 37 11.78 -9.53 9.07
C GLU A 37 13.01 -10.15 8.40
N MET A 38 12.78 -11.06 7.44
CA MET A 38 13.84 -11.75 6.70
C MET A 38 14.49 -10.89 5.60
N ALA A 39 13.86 -9.78 5.21
CA ALA A 39 14.36 -8.91 4.15
C ALA A 39 15.51 -8.02 4.65
N ASP A 40 16.53 -7.80 3.82
CA ASP A 40 17.49 -6.72 4.09
C ASP A 40 16.83 -5.33 3.98
N ARG A 41 17.59 -4.26 4.24
CA ARG A 41 17.11 -2.87 4.17
C ARG A 41 16.52 -2.54 2.81
N ASP A 42 17.26 -2.79 1.75
CA ASP A 42 16.89 -2.35 0.41
C ASP A 42 15.70 -3.17 -0.12
N THR A 43 15.67 -4.46 0.18
CA THR A 43 14.55 -5.34 -0.14
C THR A 43 13.26 -4.89 0.57
N ALA A 44 13.33 -4.48 1.83
CA ALA A 44 12.15 -3.96 2.54
C ALA A 44 11.63 -2.65 1.94
N ILE A 45 12.53 -1.73 1.57
CA ILE A 45 12.17 -0.49 0.88
C ILE A 45 11.49 -0.82 -0.45
N GLU A 46 12.03 -1.76 -1.23
CA GLU A 46 11.43 -2.19 -2.50
C GLU A 46 10.05 -2.82 -2.31
N ILE A 47 9.89 -3.71 -1.33
CA ILE A 47 8.61 -4.35 -0.99
C ILE A 47 7.55 -3.28 -0.66
N LEU A 48 7.86 -2.37 0.27
CA LEU A 48 6.92 -1.35 0.73
C LEU A 48 6.61 -0.33 -0.38
N SER A 49 7.62 0.11 -1.13
CA SER A 49 7.42 1.05 -2.26
C SER A 49 6.52 0.44 -3.35
N ALA A 50 6.75 -0.83 -3.69
CA ALA A 50 5.93 -1.55 -4.66
C ALA A 50 4.50 -1.74 -4.16
N LEU A 51 4.32 -1.98 -2.85
CA LEU A 51 2.99 -2.07 -2.23
C LEU A 51 2.23 -0.75 -2.37
N PHE A 52 2.82 0.39 -2.01
CA PHE A 52 2.13 1.69 -2.13
C PHE A 52 1.79 2.06 -3.57
N THR A 53 2.65 1.70 -4.52
CA THR A 53 2.34 1.84 -5.95
C THR A 53 1.09 1.04 -6.34
N ARG A 54 0.98 -0.21 -5.86
CA ARG A 54 -0.22 -1.04 -6.07
C ARG A 54 -1.46 -0.44 -5.40
N ILE A 55 -1.32 0.09 -4.18
CA ILE A 55 -2.43 0.75 -3.48
C ILE A 55 -2.95 1.97 -4.25
N CYS A 56 -2.07 2.77 -4.87
CA CYS A 56 -2.50 3.84 -5.77
C CYS A 56 -3.36 3.31 -6.93
N ILE A 57 -2.94 2.20 -7.55
CA ILE A 57 -3.68 1.58 -8.66
C ILE A 57 -5.04 1.06 -8.18
N TRP A 58 -5.07 0.31 -7.08
CA TRP A 58 -6.31 -0.23 -6.48
C TRP A 58 -7.29 0.88 -6.09
N GLY A 59 -6.80 1.97 -5.51
CA GLY A 59 -7.60 3.14 -5.18
C GLY A 59 -8.21 3.81 -6.41
N LEU A 60 -7.41 4.00 -7.46
CA LEU A 60 -7.88 4.54 -8.73
C LEU A 60 -8.95 3.65 -9.38
N GLU A 61 -8.75 2.33 -9.39
CA GLU A 61 -9.73 1.37 -9.88
C GLU A 61 -11.03 1.43 -9.07
N ALA A 62 -10.95 1.50 -7.74
CA ALA A 62 -12.12 1.62 -6.87
C ALA A 62 -12.90 2.92 -7.15
N LEU A 63 -12.21 4.05 -7.30
CA LEU A 63 -12.83 5.34 -7.62
C LEU A 63 -13.50 5.35 -9.00
N ARG A 64 -12.90 4.71 -10.01
CA ARG A 64 -13.49 4.57 -11.34
C ARG A 64 -14.82 3.79 -11.32
N MET A 65 -14.94 2.80 -10.44
CA MET A 65 -16.19 2.05 -10.28
C MET A 65 -17.31 2.91 -9.68
N GLU A 66 -16.99 3.89 -8.83
CA GLU A 66 -17.98 4.83 -8.27
C GLU A 66 -18.37 5.93 -9.26
N CYS A 67 -17.43 6.40 -10.07
CA CYS A 67 -17.67 7.44 -11.05
C CYS A 67 -17.09 7.02 -12.41
N PRO A 68 -17.86 6.32 -13.26
CA PRO A 68 -17.41 5.90 -14.59
C PRO A 68 -17.02 7.07 -15.50
N ARG A 69 -17.55 8.28 -15.20
CA ARG A 69 -17.28 9.55 -15.88
C ARG A 69 -16.18 10.38 -15.23
N CYS A 70 -15.49 9.88 -14.21
CA CYS A 70 -14.17 10.39 -13.87
C CYS A 70 -13.24 10.04 -15.03
N GLU A 71 -13.37 10.77 -16.14
CA GLU A 71 -12.27 10.97 -17.07
C GLU A 71 -11.08 11.34 -16.21
N LEU A 72 -9.95 10.67 -16.47
CA LEU A 72 -8.68 11.08 -15.90
C LEU A 72 -8.59 12.58 -16.14
N ALA A 73 -8.74 13.38 -15.08
CA ALA A 73 -8.00 14.62 -15.01
C ALA A 73 -6.57 14.18 -15.26
N SER A 74 -6.17 14.42 -16.51
CA SER A 74 -4.93 14.00 -17.13
C SER A 74 -3.82 14.04 -16.08
N ALA A 75 -3.18 12.89 -15.90
CA ALA A 75 -1.96 12.70 -15.15
C ALA A 75 -1.96 13.44 -13.82
N VAL A 76 -2.26 12.73 -12.73
CA VAL A 76 -1.70 13.04 -11.43
C VAL A 76 -1.73 14.57 -11.18
N VAL A 77 -2.85 15.11 -10.72
CA VAL A 77 -2.69 16.20 -9.75
C VAL A 77 -2.06 15.54 -8.52
N ILE A 78 -0.77 15.12 -8.67
CA ILE A 78 0.26 15.23 -7.67
C ILE A 78 -0.05 16.63 -7.20
N SER A 79 -0.56 16.74 -5.99
CA SER A 79 -0.53 18.04 -5.38
C SER A 79 0.94 18.39 -5.40
N THR A 80 1.37 19.21 -6.36
CA THR A 80 2.67 19.88 -6.36
C THR A 80 2.69 20.96 -5.28
N ARG A 81 1.75 20.92 -4.33
CA ARG A 81 2.16 21.12 -2.95
C ARG A 81 3.23 20.07 -2.67
N HIS A 82 4.48 20.45 -2.97
CA HIS A 82 5.61 20.14 -2.11
C HIS A 82 5.10 20.32 -0.68
N ALA A 83 4.51 19.27 -0.13
CA ALA A 83 4.40 19.13 1.28
C ALA A 83 5.85 18.91 1.64
N GLY A 84 6.53 20.02 1.96
CA GLY A 84 7.85 19.99 2.56
C GLY A 84 7.86 18.90 3.62
N PRO A 85 9.01 18.23 3.81
CA PRO A 85 9.12 16.89 4.37
C PRO A 85 8.03 16.67 5.42
N ARG A 86 6.96 15.94 5.05
CA ARG A 86 5.88 15.66 5.99
C ARG A 86 6.52 14.87 7.11
N ALA A 87 6.72 15.54 8.24
CA ALA A 87 7.27 14.96 9.43
C ALA A 87 6.41 13.74 9.78
N ASP A 88 7.09 12.60 9.83
CA ASP A 88 6.69 11.32 10.43
C ASP A 88 5.31 10.77 10.06
N LEU A 89 5.06 10.58 8.76
CA LEU A 89 3.95 9.76 8.31
C LEU A 89 4.17 8.29 8.65
N THR A 90 3.14 7.65 9.21
CA THR A 90 3.06 6.20 9.41
C THR A 90 2.75 5.46 8.10
N LEU A 91 3.01 4.15 8.06
CA LEU A 91 2.65 3.30 6.90
C LEU A 91 1.16 3.34 6.57
N VAL A 92 0.29 3.47 7.58
CA VAL A 92 -1.17 3.54 7.41
C VAL A 92 -1.57 4.88 6.79
N GLU A 93 -0.97 5.99 7.20
CA GLU A 93 -1.25 7.30 6.61
C GLU A 93 -0.79 7.38 5.16
N ILE A 94 0.36 6.79 4.84
CA ILE A 94 0.83 6.65 3.45
C ILE A 94 -0.16 5.79 2.65
N CYS A 95 -0.65 4.69 3.22
CA CYS A 95 -1.64 3.80 2.59
C CYS A 95 -2.92 4.55 2.22
N ASP A 96 -3.50 5.27 3.18
CA ASP A 96 -4.73 6.03 2.96
C ASP A 96 -4.52 7.15 1.94
N ALA A 97 -3.38 7.85 1.99
CA ALA A 97 -3.06 8.90 1.04
C ALA A 97 -2.91 8.38 -0.39
N CYS A 98 -2.23 7.23 -0.57
CA CYS A 98 -2.09 6.54 -1.84
C CYS A 98 -3.44 6.05 -2.37
N PHE A 99 -4.25 5.41 -1.51
CA PHE A 99 -5.56 4.88 -1.89
C PHE A 99 -6.50 6.00 -2.39
N ARG A 100 -6.47 7.16 -1.73
CA ARG A 100 -7.28 8.32 -2.12
C ARG A 100 -6.72 9.09 -3.32
N GLY A 101 -5.54 8.71 -3.84
CA GLY A 101 -4.86 9.42 -4.92
C GLY A 101 -4.27 10.77 -4.53
N THR A 102 -4.15 11.05 -3.22
CA THR A 102 -3.54 12.30 -2.70
C THR A 102 -2.03 12.22 -2.52
N MET A 103 -1.45 11.03 -2.72
CA MET A 103 -0.02 10.77 -2.70
C MET A 103 0.33 9.80 -3.84
N SER A 104 1.32 10.18 -4.64
CA SER A 104 1.88 9.37 -5.72
C SER A 104 2.78 8.24 -5.19
N GLY A 105 3.01 7.22 -6.02
CA GLY A 105 3.96 6.14 -5.69
C GLY A 105 5.40 6.63 -5.46
N SER A 106 5.82 7.70 -6.14
CA SER A 106 7.13 8.34 -5.94
C SER A 106 7.22 9.07 -4.59
N GLU A 107 6.19 9.80 -4.19
CA GLU A 107 6.15 10.45 -2.86
C GLU A 107 6.10 9.40 -1.75
N ALA A 108 5.32 8.34 -1.94
CA ALA A 108 5.26 7.22 -1.01
C ALA A 108 6.62 6.52 -0.88
N ARG A 109 7.35 6.33 -1.98
CA ARG A 109 8.71 5.77 -1.95
C ARG A 109 9.66 6.62 -1.10
N VAL A 110 9.64 7.94 -1.25
CA VAL A 110 10.47 8.84 -0.44
C VAL A 110 10.11 8.73 1.04
N ALA A 111 8.81 8.70 1.38
CA ALA A 111 8.35 8.53 2.75
C ALA A 111 8.76 7.17 3.35
N VAL A 112 8.67 6.09 2.56
CA VAL A 112 9.11 4.74 2.96
C VAL A 112 10.61 4.69 3.25
N ILE A 113 11.44 5.29 2.39
CA ILE A 113 12.89 5.35 2.62
C ILE A 113 13.15 6.05 3.96
N GLY A 114 12.52 7.21 4.18
CA GLY A 114 12.65 7.93 5.45
C GLY A 114 12.15 7.16 6.67
N LEU A 115 11.10 6.35 6.54
CA LEU A 115 10.62 5.48 7.62
C LEU A 115 11.62 4.37 7.94
N VAL A 116 12.07 3.63 6.92
CA VAL A 116 13.00 2.51 7.10
C VAL A 116 14.35 2.98 7.67
N ASP A 117 14.77 4.21 7.33
CA ASP A 117 16.03 4.78 7.82
C ASP A 117 15.96 5.29 9.26
N ARG A 118 14.77 5.69 9.74
CA ARG A 118 14.61 6.31 11.06
C ARG A 118 14.11 5.36 12.14
N HIS A 119 13.59 4.20 11.75
CA HIS A 119 12.98 3.24 12.68
C HIS A 119 13.70 1.89 12.67
N PRO A 120 13.82 1.22 13.83
CA PRO A 120 14.31 -0.15 13.88
C PRO A 120 13.39 -1.09 13.09
N ARG A 121 13.96 -2.17 12.58
CA ARG A 121 13.23 -3.14 11.74
C ARG A 121 12.00 -3.72 12.46
N SER A 122 12.06 -3.95 13.76
CA SER A 122 10.94 -4.47 14.56
C SER A 122 9.71 -3.56 14.50
N GLU A 123 9.89 -2.24 14.63
CA GLU A 123 8.79 -1.26 14.55
C GLU A 123 8.17 -1.25 13.14
N ILE A 124 8.99 -1.34 12.10
CA ILE A 124 8.52 -1.40 10.71
C ILE A 124 7.69 -2.68 10.47
N VAL A 125 8.10 -3.80 11.04
CA VAL A 125 7.40 -5.09 10.93
C VAL A 125 6.04 -5.02 11.63
N GLU A 126 5.98 -4.48 12.85
CA GLU A 126 4.71 -4.27 13.57
C GLU A 126 3.76 -3.33 12.81
N ALA A 127 4.30 -2.25 12.25
CA ALA A 127 3.51 -1.32 11.43
C ALA A 127 2.98 -1.96 10.14
N VAL A 128 3.65 -2.98 9.60
CA VAL A 128 3.19 -3.71 8.41
C VAL A 128 1.98 -4.59 8.69
N GLU A 129 1.86 -5.14 9.89
CA GLU A 129 0.65 -5.85 10.30
C GLU A 129 -0.57 -4.92 10.29
N ALA A 130 -0.44 -3.73 10.89
CA ALA A 130 -1.48 -2.71 10.83
C ALA A 130 -1.81 -2.27 9.39
N LEU A 131 -0.80 -2.13 8.54
CA LEU A 131 -0.96 -1.80 7.12
C LEU A 131 -1.78 -2.85 6.37
N LEU A 132 -1.51 -4.15 6.54
CA LEU A 132 -2.23 -5.22 5.85
C LEU A 132 -3.69 -5.33 6.32
N ILE A 133 -3.94 -5.13 7.60
CA ILE A 133 -5.31 -5.02 8.15
C ILE A 133 -6.03 -3.84 7.51
N ARG A 134 -5.36 -2.69 7.35
CA ARG A 134 -5.94 -1.51 6.70
C ARG A 134 -6.25 -1.77 5.22
N ILE A 135 -5.33 -2.39 4.47
CA ILE A 135 -5.55 -2.78 3.06
C ILE A 135 -6.81 -3.64 2.90
N LYS A 136 -7.00 -4.62 3.80
CA LYS A 136 -8.20 -5.47 3.82
C LYS A 136 -9.47 -4.64 4.03
N ALA A 137 -9.42 -3.67 4.95
CA ALA A 137 -10.56 -2.78 5.21
C ALA A 137 -10.90 -1.91 4.00
N LEU A 138 -9.88 -1.33 3.34
CA LEU A 138 -10.04 -0.53 2.12
C LEU A 138 -10.60 -1.36 0.96
N GLY A 139 -10.13 -2.60 0.77
CA GLY A 139 -10.66 -3.52 -0.24
C GLY A 139 -12.16 -3.82 -0.05
N ARG A 140 -12.58 -4.05 1.19
CA ARG A 140 -14.01 -4.21 1.51
C ARG A 140 -14.82 -2.94 1.27
N GLU A 141 -14.25 -1.77 1.61
CA GLU A 141 -14.89 -0.49 1.35
C GLU A 141 -15.10 -0.27 -0.15
N ALA A 142 -14.06 -0.47 -0.96
CA ALA A 142 -14.12 -0.44 -2.42
C ALA A 142 -15.17 -1.40 -2.99
N LEU A 143 -15.24 -2.63 -2.48
CA LEU A 143 -16.24 -3.60 -2.91
C LEU A 143 -17.67 -3.16 -2.58
N ARG A 144 -17.92 -2.59 -1.39
CA ARG A 144 -19.25 -2.08 -1.02
C ARG A 144 -19.71 -0.95 -1.93
N ARG A 145 -18.79 -0.01 -2.22
CA ARG A 145 -19.04 1.10 -3.16
C ARG A 145 -19.48 0.58 -4.53
N ARG A 146 -18.79 -0.46 -5.03
CA ARG A 146 -19.19 -1.19 -6.24
C ARG A 146 -20.58 -1.84 -6.11
N CYS A 147 -20.92 -2.51 -5.00
CA CYS A 147 -22.26 -3.09 -4.81
C CYS A 147 -23.38 -2.04 -4.84
N CYS A 148 -23.13 -0.84 -4.32
CA CYS A 148 -24.08 0.27 -4.36
C CYS A 148 -24.28 0.84 -5.77
N ALA A 149 -23.26 0.78 -6.65
CA ALA A 149 -23.33 1.26 -8.03
C ALA A 149 -24.18 0.37 -8.97
N TYR A 150 -24.54 -0.86 -8.56
CA TYR A 150 -25.41 -1.77 -9.33
C TYR A 150 -26.87 -1.77 -8.85
N ARG A 151 -27.27 -0.80 -8.03
CA ARG A 151 -28.67 -0.57 -7.66
C ARG A 151 -29.26 0.53 -8.54
N ASP A 152 -29.49 0.22 -9.81
CA ASP A 152 -30.39 0.96 -10.71
C ASP A 152 -31.53 0.04 -11.15
#